data_AF-D7F2K6-F1
#
_entry.id   AF-D7F2K6-F1
#
_cell.length_a   1.000
_cell.length_b   1.000
_cell.length_c   1.000
_cell.angle_alpha   90.00
_cell.angle_beta   90.00
_cell.angle_gamma   90.00
#
_symmetry.space_group_name_H-M   'P 1'
#
loop_
_entity.id
_entity.type
_entity.pdbx_description
1 polymer ?
#
loop_
_entity_poly.entity_id
_entity_poly.type
_entity_poly.pdbx_seq_one_letter_code
_entity_poly.pdbx_strand_id
1 'polypeptide(L)' 'TLWVIEEQTINEIEGGFDDYRKELLEELGEEINNPSIAAHNAADL' A
#
# COMPACT_ATOMS: atom_id res chain seq x y z
N THR A 1 2.06 -12.85 8.87
CA THR A 1 1.52 -13.50 7.66
C THR A 1 0.32 -12.69 7.21
N LEU A 2 0.26 -12.36 5.92
CA LEU A 2 -0.84 -11.64 5.30
C LEU A 2 -1.60 -12.59 4.38
N TRP A 3 -2.90 -12.35 4.23
CA TRP A 3 -3.80 -13.13 3.39
C TRP A 3 -4.67 -12.18 2.57
N VAL A 4 -4.85 -12.48 1.28
CA VAL A 4 -5.70 -11.71 0.36
C VAL A 4 -6.96 -12.50 0.03
N ILE A 5 -8.08 -11.80 -0.14
CA ILE A 5 -9.35 -12.36 -0.60
C ILE A 5 -9.68 -11.73 -1.95
N GLU A 6 -9.55 -12.53 -2.99
CA GLU A 6 -9.80 -12.15 -4.37
C GLU A 6 -10.20 -13.40 -5.16
N GLU A 7 -10.78 -13.24 -6.36
CA GLU A 7 -11.16 -14.36 -7.23
C GLU A 7 -11.99 -15.46 -6.53
N GLN A 8 -12.79 -15.07 -5.53
CA GLN A 8 -13.57 -15.99 -4.68
C GLN A 8 -12.72 -17.03 -3.92
N THR A 9 -11.45 -16.75 -3.68
CA THR A 9 -10.51 -17.58 -2.93
C THR A 9 -9.82 -16.78 -1.81
N ILE A 10 -9.04 -17.47 -0.99
CA ILE A 10 -8.18 -16.89 0.05
C ILE A 10 -6.76 -17.39 -0.21
N ASN A 11 -5.81 -16.48 -0.47
CA ASN A 11 -4.43 -16.82 -0.78
C ASN A 11 -3.48 -16.21 0.27
N GLU A 12 -2.40 -16.91 0.61
CA GLU A 12 -1.33 -16.36 1.44
C GLU A 12 -0.42 -15.47 0.59
N ILE A 13 -0.08 -14.29 1.10
CA ILE A 13 0.83 -13.35 0.43
C ILE A 13 2.26 -13.63 0.88
N GLU A 14 3.18 -13.75 -0.08
CA GLU A 14 4.61 -13.80 0.20
C GLU A 14 5.13 -12.38 0.48
N GLY A 15 5.71 -12.17 1.65
CA GLY A 15 6.23 -10.86 2.07
C GLY A 15 5.54 -10.27 3.29
N GLY A 16 5.96 -9.06 3.64
CA GLY A 16 5.44 -8.29 4.76
C GLY A 16 4.33 -7.32 4.36
N PHE A 17 3.85 -6.55 5.34
CA PHE A 17 2.85 -5.52 5.10
C PHE A 17 3.34 -4.44 4.13
N ASP A 18 4.62 -4.05 4.24
CA ASP A 18 5.19 -2.98 3.41
C ASP A 18 5.30 -3.40 1.93
N ASP A 19 5.52 -4.69 1.66
CA ASP A 19 5.56 -5.24 0.31
C ASP A 19 4.17 -5.17 -0.34
N TYR A 20 3.16 -5.72 0.36
CA TYR A 20 1.76 -5.67 -0.10
C TYR A 20 1.26 -4.24 -0.28
N ARG A 21 1.59 -3.34 0.65
CA ARG A 21 1.23 -1.92 0.57
C ARG A 21 1.83 -1.27 -0.67
N LYS A 22 3.07 -1.58 -1.01
CA LYS A 22 3.75 -1.02 -2.17
C LYS A 22 3.09 -1.50 -3.47
N GLU A 23 2.86 -2.80 -3.61
CA GLU A 23 2.19 -3.39 -4.77
C GLU A 23 0.79 -2.79 -4.97
N LEU A 24 -0.01 -2.69 -3.91
CA LEU A 24 -1.35 -2.12 -3.95
C LEU A 24 -1.35 -0.66 -4.46
N LEU A 25 -0.40 0.16 -4.00
CA LEU A 25 -0.31 1.56 -4.43
C LEU A 25 0.18 1.67 -5.87
N GLU A 26 1.14 0.83 -6.28
CA GLU A 26 1.59 0.74 -7.67
C GLU A 26 0.43 0.37 -8.63
N GLU A 27 -0.44 -0.58 -8.26
CA GLU A 27 -1.63 -0.94 -9.05
C GLU A 27 -2.64 0.20 -9.17
N LEU A 28 -2.78 1.02 -8.12
CA LEU A 28 -3.66 2.19 -8.11
C LEU A 28 -3.05 3.40 -8.86
N GLY A 29 -1.78 3.32 -9.27
CA GLY A 29 -1.03 4.45 -9.81
C GLY A 29 -0.76 5.54 -8.76
N GLU A 30 -0.78 5.18 -7.48
CA GLU A 30 -0.49 6.06 -6.35
C GLU A 30 0.98 5.90 -5.91
N GLU A 31 1.60 7.01 -5.52
CA GLU A 31 2.92 6.95 -4.88
C GLU A 31 2.75 6.74 -3.37
N ILE A 32 3.70 6.01 -2.75
CA ILE A 32 3.79 5.98 -1.29
C ILE A 32 4.04 7.42 -0.83
N ASN A 33 2.98 8.04 -0.32
CA ASN A 33 3.09 9.34 0.32
C ASN A 33 4.00 9.17 1.54
N ASN A 34 5.23 9.65 1.40
CA ASN A 34 6.14 9.74 2.52
C ASN A 34 5.44 10.65 3.56
N PRO A 35 5.19 10.18 4.79
CA PRO A 35 4.47 10.96 5.79
C PRO A 35 5.03 12.36 5.99
N SER A 36 6.35 12.54 5.82
CA SER A 36 7.02 13.84 5.87
C SER A 36 6.65 14.76 4.70
N ILE A 37 6.47 14.21 3.49
CA ILE A 37 6.02 14.96 2.30
C ILE A 37 4.53 15.27 2.41
N ALA A 38 3.70 14.30 2.82
CA ALA A 38 2.28 14.51 3.03
C ALA A 38 2.02 15.56 4.12
N ALA A 39 2.77 15.51 5.23
CA ALA A 39 2.66 16.51 6.30
C ALA A 39 3.16 17.90 5.86
N HIS A 40 4.24 17.99 5.08
CA HIS A 40 4.71 19.25 4.51
C HIS A 40 3.67 19.86 3.57
N ASN A 41 3.16 19.08 2.61
CA ASN A 41 2.14 19.53 1.66
C ASN A 41 0.83 19.93 2.34
N ALA A 42 0.43 19.23 3.42
CA ALA A 42 -0.76 19.57 4.18
C ALA A 42 -0.60 20.82 5.06
N ALA A 43 0.63 21.14 5.48
CA ALA A 43 0.93 22.34 6.26
C ALA A 43 1.04 23.61 5.38
N ASP A 44 1.27 23.44 4.08
CA ASP A 44 1.40 24.53 3.10
C ASP A 44 0.08 24.88 2.37
N LEU A 45 -1.06 24.29 2.77
CA LEU A 45 -2.43 24.60 2.31
C LEU A 45 -3.18 25.52 3.28
#